data_AF-A0A963LVS1-F1
#
_entry.id   AF-A0A963LVS1-F1
#
_cell.length_a   1.000
_cell.length_b   1.000
_cell.length_c   1.000
_cell.angle_alpha   90.00
_cell.angle_beta   90.00
_cell.angle_gamma   90.00
#
_symmetry.space_group_name_H-M   'P 1'
#
loop_
_entity.id
_entity.type
_entity.pdbx_description
1 polymer ?
#
loop_
_entity_poly.entity_id
_entity_poly.type
_entity_poly.pdbx_seq_one_letter_code
_entity_poly.pdbx_strand_id
1 'polypeptide(L)' 'PAVKALIHMAIQACRAQGKYVGICGQGPSDHPDFAAWLRDEGINSISLNPDTVIDTWRRLAG' A
#
# COMPACT_ATOMS: atom_id res chain seq x y z
N PRO A 1 11.80 -9.99 0.34
CA PRO A 1 12.75 -9.10 -0.38
C PRO A 1 12.92 -7.75 0.32
N ALA A 2 14.07 -7.08 0.12
CA ALA A 2 14.52 -5.91 0.88
C ALA A 2 13.54 -4.71 0.84
N VAL A 3 12.89 -4.48 -0.29
CA VAL A 3 11.91 -3.38 -0.44
C VAL A 3 10.70 -3.57 0.48
N LYS A 4 10.10 -4.77 0.52
CA LYS A 4 8.99 -5.05 1.44
C LYS A 4 9.40 -4.91 2.91
N ALA A 5 10.62 -5.30 3.27
CA ALA A 5 11.13 -5.12 4.63
C ALA A 5 11.29 -3.63 4.99
N LEU A 6 11.82 -2.81 4.08
CA LEU A 6 11.93 -1.36 4.28
C LEU A 6 10.56 -0.70 4.44
N ILE A 7 9.60 -1.06 3.59
CA ILE A 7 8.24 -0.53 3.64
C ILE A 7 7.53 -0.97 4.93
N HIS A 8 7.67 -2.24 5.33
CA HIS A 8 7.15 -2.74 6.60
C HIS A 8 7.68 -1.90 7.78
N MET A 9 9.00 -1.68 7.84
CA MET A 9 9.60 -0.85 8.90
C MET A 9 9.05 0.58 8.90
N ALA A 10 8.89 1.21 7.74
CA ALA A 10 8.33 2.56 7.63
C ALA A 10 6.87 2.61 8.14
N ILE A 11 6.04 1.64 7.75
CA ILE A 11 4.64 1.55 8.19
C ILE A 11 4.57 1.36 9.71
N GLN A 12 5.34 0.42 10.28
CA GLN A 12 5.34 0.18 11.72
C GLN A 12 5.83 1.40 12.51
N ALA A 13 6.87 2.10 12.02
CA ALA A 13 7.38 3.30 12.67
C ALA A 13 6.34 4.43 12.72
N CYS A 14 5.61 4.68 11.63
CA CYS A 14 4.53 5.67 11.60
C CYS A 14 3.38 5.28 12.53
N ARG A 15 2.96 4.01 12.50
CA ARG A 15 1.88 3.49 13.34
C ARG A 15 2.21 3.57 14.84
N ALA A 16 3.45 3.24 15.22
CA ALA A 16 3.92 3.33 16.60
C ALA A 16 3.85 4.78 17.14
N GLN A 17 3.92 5.78 16.25
CA GLN A 17 3.78 7.20 16.61
C GLN A 17 2.36 7.73 16.43
N GLY A 18 1.38 6.89 16.06
CA GLY A 18 0.03 7.33 15.71
C GLY A 18 -0.01 8.28 14.52
N LYS A 19 0.97 8.17 13.61
CA LYS A 19 1.09 9.00 12.41
C LYS A 19 0.57 8.25 11.19
N TYR A 20 0.02 9.02 10.26
CA TYR A 20 -0.42 8.53 8.97
C TYR A 20 0.75 8.20 8.05
N VAL A 21 0.60 7.17 7.22
CA VAL A 21 1.55 6.78 6.16
C VAL A 21 0.81 6.40 4.89
N GLY A 22 1.33 6.86 3.75
CA GLY A 22 0.84 6.53 2.42
C GLY A 22 1.99 6.26 1.46
N ILE A 23 1.70 5.59 0.34
CA ILE A 23 2.69 5.29 -0.70
C ILE A 23 2.22 5.79 -2.07
N CYS A 24 3.18 6.31 -2.85
CA CYS A 24 2.99 6.65 -4.26
C CYS A 24 4.01 5.89 -5.13
N GLY A 25 3.69 5.73 -6.41
CA GLY A 25 4.53 5.05 -7.39
C GLY A 25 3.73 4.06 -8.23
N GLN A 26 4.38 3.52 -9.26
CA GLN A 26 3.73 2.56 -10.18
C GLN A 26 3.55 1.17 -9.56
N GLY A 27 4.39 0.79 -8.58
CA GLY A 27 4.35 -0.52 -7.93
C GLY A 27 2.95 -1.04 -7.53
N PRO A 28 2.14 -0.29 -6.75
CA PRO A 28 0.79 -0.75 -6.37
C PRO A 28 -0.22 -0.73 -7.54
N SER A 29 0.01 0.06 -8.60
CA SER A 29 -0.83 0.07 -9.80
C SER A 29 -0.55 -1.15 -10.69
N ASP A 30 0.73 -1.50 -10.84
CA ASP A 30 1.19 -2.61 -11.70
C ASP A 30 1.03 -3.99 -11.02
N HIS A 31 1.03 -4.02 -9.69
CA HIS A 31 1.01 -5.24 -8.89
C HIS A 31 -0.13 -5.22 -7.85
N PRO A 32 -1.33 -5.71 -8.19
CA PRO A 32 -2.46 -5.71 -7.27
C PRO A 32 -2.27 -6.58 -6.02
N ASP A 33 -1.43 -7.62 -6.10
CA ASP A 33 -1.01 -8.42 -4.94
C ASP A 33 -0.13 -7.61 -3.97
N PHE A 34 0.66 -6.67 -4.50
CA PHE A 34 1.42 -5.73 -3.69
C PHE A 34 0.50 -4.70 -3.01
N ALA A 35 -0.52 -4.20 -3.72
CA ALA A 35 -1.55 -3.34 -3.12
C ALA A 35 -2.32 -4.06 -2.00
N ALA A 36 -2.65 -5.35 -2.18
CA ALA A 36 -3.27 -6.17 -1.15
C ALA A 36 -2.36 -6.36 0.06
N TRP A 37 -1.08 -6.66 -0.18
CA TRP A 37 -0.11 -6.75 0.91
C TRP A 37 0.04 -5.42 1.68
N LEU A 38 0.10 -4.27 0.99
CA LEU A 38 0.16 -2.94 1.62
C LEU A 38 -1.06 -2.66 2.50
N ARG A 39 -2.26 -3.06 2.06
CA ARG A 39 -3.50 -2.99 2.87
C ARG A 39 -3.36 -3.83 4.13
N ASP A 40 -2.90 -5.07 3.99
CA ASP A 40 -2.78 -6.02 5.11
C ASP A 40 -1.71 -5.58 6.13
N GLU A 41 -0.64 -4.91 5.68
CA GLU A 41 0.36 -4.24 6.54
C GLU A 41 -0.23 -3.03 7.31
N GLY A 42 -1.41 -2.56 6.90
CA GLY A 42 -2.12 -1.47 7.57
C GLY A 42 -1.64 -0.08 7.18
N ILE A 43 -1.25 0.12 5.92
CA ILE A 43 -1.03 1.45 5.35
C ILE A 43 -2.34 2.26 5.31
N ASN A 44 -2.28 3.58 5.44
CA ASN A 44 -3.49 4.41 5.45
C ASN A 44 -3.97 4.81 4.05
N SER A 45 -3.06 4.92 3.09
CA SER A 45 -3.42 5.21 1.70
C SER A 45 -2.44 4.64 0.69
N ILE A 46 -2.97 4.47 -0.52
CA ILE A 46 -2.23 4.02 -1.70
C ILE A 46 -2.66 4.94 -2.84
N SER A 47 -1.69 5.57 -3.51
CA SER A 47 -1.95 6.29 -4.76
C SER A 47 -1.85 5.32 -5.94
N LEU A 48 -2.88 5.29 -6.77
CA LEU A 48 -3.02 4.41 -7.92
C LEU A 48 -3.24 5.22 -9.19
N ASN A 49 -2.87 4.66 -10.33
CA ASN A 49 -3.20 5.27 -11.61
C ASN A 49 -4.73 5.22 -11.84
N PRO A 50 -5.32 6.22 -12.52
CA PRO A 50 -6.77 6.31 -12.73
C PRO A 50 -7.41 5.11 -13.43
N ASP A 51 -6.66 4.45 -14.31
CA ASP A 51 -7.07 3.25 -15.04
C ASP A 51 -7.08 1.98 -14.16
N THR A 52 -6.19 1.90 -13.16
CA THR A 52 -6.06 0.74 -12.27
C THR A 52 -6.81 0.87 -10.95
N VAL A 53 -7.24 2.09 -10.59
CA VAL A 53 -7.86 2.39 -9.29
C VAL A 53 -9.15 1.59 -9.06
N ILE A 54 -10.01 1.44 -10.08
CA ILE A 54 -11.32 0.78 -9.93
C ILE A 54 -11.14 -0.71 -9.67
N ASP A 55 -10.31 -1.38 -10.48
CA ASP A 55 -10.09 -2.81 -10.36
C ASP A 55 -9.35 -3.17 -9.08
N THR A 56 -8.36 -2.37 -8.71
CA THR A 56 -7.64 -2.54 -7.45
C THR A 56 -8.59 -2.33 -6.26
N TRP A 57 -9.44 -1.29 -6.29
CA TRP A 57 -10.39 -1.06 -5.21
C TRP A 57 -11.40 -2.18 -5.06
N ARG A 58 -11.95 -2.71 -6.17
CA ARG A 58 -12.83 -3.89 -6.15
C ARG A 58 -12.16 -5.12 -5.52
N ARG A 59 -10.85 -5.30 -5.74
CA ARG A 59 -10.08 -6.40 -5.16
C ARG A 59 -9.77 -6.19 -3.68
N LEU A 60 -9.60 -4.95 -3.24
CA LEU A 60 -9.27 -4.62 -1.86
C LEU A 60 -10.49 -4.47 -0.94
N ALA A 61 -11.64 -4.09 -1.50
CA ALA A 61 -12.89 -3.84 -0.78
C ALA A 61 -13.80 -5.07 -0.61
N GLY A 62 -13.50 -6.17 -1.31
CA GLY A 62 -14.10 -7.48 -1.07
C GLY A 62 -13.44 -8.20 0.11
#